data_AF-A0A371DJH5-F1
#
_entry.id   AF-A0A371DJH5-F1
#
_cell.length_a   1.000
_cell.length_b   1.000
_cell.length_c   1.000
_cell.angle_alpha   90.00
_cell.angle_beta   90.00
_cell.angle_gamma   90.00
#
_symmetry.space_group_name_H-M   'P 1'
#
loop_
_entity.id
_entity.type
_entity.pdbx_description
1 polymer ?
#
loop_
_entity_poly.entity_id
_entity_poly.type
_entity_poly.pdbx_seq_one_letter_code
_entity_poly.pdbx_strand_id
1 'polypeptide(L)'
;MHFSFCSLLIFFGAFLAVAVTTCTCRALGSLDFTELDIDFTELDVGHCDRSEALCSQQDLPSLLAWHRACRRNEEIVKPLLIQTYNGILGHFVDDVEGFLEMLTYYHAVITREAALAFFLRVERAVSVAVIKKEGWGIERELEDKFNLTHLREDNTRSNSAIPMDEHEHCFFLPSGTTIILFVSVTNSLLQPVAARRALMACMNYFNAGSFGCDYPALTLRRVTFKPDIESLTACQEIDLKAHLNVLEGKYGFAAASSDISTLVPVGAATTTPQGTPLPGVLAGLTPCLRTQYLCPRQEHFFGDGGSLVDFFDMSGDTVECVQRDRCAPFGPAAVWRLTGYYEAYSQPWNGYMDSPVCNEVHQ
;
A
#
# COMPACT_ATOMS: atom_id res chain seq x y z
N MET A 1 -30.83 -22.73 26.07
CA MET A 1 -30.00 -21.89 25.19
C MET A 1 -29.02 -22.79 24.45
N HIS A 2 -29.44 -23.32 23.30
CA HIS A 2 -28.57 -24.02 22.36
C HIS A 2 -28.89 -23.41 20.99
N PHE A 3 -28.14 -22.39 20.60
CA PHE A 3 -28.18 -21.90 19.23
C PHE A 3 -27.26 -22.77 18.38
N SER A 4 -27.80 -23.25 17.26
CA SER A 4 -27.30 -24.36 16.45
C SER A 4 -26.02 -23.99 15.71
N PHE A 5 -24.93 -24.69 16.03
CA PHE A 5 -23.65 -24.66 15.31
C PHE A 5 -23.78 -25.16 13.85
N CYS A 6 -24.86 -25.86 13.50
CA CYS A 6 -25.08 -26.39 12.14
C CYS A 6 -25.48 -25.32 11.13
N SER A 7 -26.12 -24.22 11.53
CA SER A 7 -26.51 -23.17 10.59
C SER A 7 -25.29 -22.37 10.10
N LEU A 8 -24.28 -22.16 10.95
CA LEU A 8 -23.07 -21.42 10.57
C LEU A 8 -22.19 -22.18 9.56
N LEU A 9 -22.10 -23.51 9.71
CA LEU A 9 -21.30 -24.38 8.85
C LEU A 9 -21.91 -24.56 7.45
N ILE A 10 -23.24 -24.62 7.34
CA ILE A 10 -23.93 -24.70 6.04
C ILE A 10 -23.77 -23.37 5.27
N PHE A 11 -23.81 -22.23 5.97
CA PHE A 11 -23.60 -20.92 5.36
C PHE A 11 -22.16 -20.72 4.87
N PHE A 12 -21.15 -21.12 5.65
CA PHE A 12 -19.74 -21.06 5.19
C PHE A 12 -19.48 -21.99 4.00
N GLY A 13 -20.08 -23.19 3.99
CA GLY A 13 -19.95 -24.15 2.89
C GLY A 13 -20.58 -23.65 1.59
N ALA A 14 -21.76 -23.02 1.66
CA ALA A 14 -22.42 -22.44 0.49
C ALA A 14 -21.66 -21.21 -0.05
N PHE A 15 -21.09 -20.38 0.83
CA PHE A 15 -20.33 -19.20 0.42
C PHE A 15 -18.98 -19.57 -0.24
N LEU A 16 -18.28 -20.57 0.31
CA LEU A 16 -17.08 -21.12 -0.33
C LEU A 16 -17.42 -21.75 -1.69
N ALA A 17 -18.56 -22.44 -1.79
CA ALA A 17 -19.01 -23.03 -3.05
C ALA A 17 -19.35 -21.96 -4.10
N VAL A 18 -20.02 -20.87 -3.74
CA VAL A 18 -20.34 -19.78 -4.68
C VAL A 18 -19.07 -19.05 -5.14
N ALA A 19 -18.13 -18.77 -4.24
CA ALA A 19 -16.84 -18.16 -4.58
C ALA A 19 -15.96 -19.09 -5.44
N VAL A 20 -15.96 -20.40 -5.16
CA VAL A 20 -15.25 -21.40 -5.98
C VAL A 20 -15.90 -21.56 -7.35
N THR A 21 -17.24 -21.59 -7.43
CA THR A 21 -17.96 -21.78 -8.70
C THR A 21 -17.75 -20.59 -9.64
N THR A 22 -17.78 -19.37 -9.11
CA THR A 22 -17.50 -18.15 -9.89
C THR A 22 -16.02 -18.02 -10.29
N CYS A 23 -15.07 -18.47 -9.46
CA CYS A 23 -13.66 -18.55 -9.84
C CYS A 23 -13.35 -19.63 -10.88
N THR A 24 -14.03 -20.79 -10.86
CA THR A 24 -13.85 -21.83 -11.88
C THR A 24 -14.38 -21.45 -13.26
N CYS A 25 -15.34 -20.52 -13.35
CA CYS A 25 -15.90 -20.06 -14.63
C CYS A 25 -14.92 -19.22 -15.47
N ARG A 26 -13.83 -18.71 -14.90
CA ARG A 26 -12.79 -17.98 -15.66
C ARG A 26 -11.68 -18.89 -16.20
N ALA A 27 -11.60 -20.15 -15.77
CA ALA A 27 -10.52 -21.08 -16.12
C ALA A 27 -10.88 -22.12 -17.20
N LEU A 28 -12.15 -22.18 -17.64
CA LEU A 28 -12.58 -23.06 -18.72
C LEU A 28 -13.10 -22.21 -19.88
N GLY A 29 -12.24 -21.99 -20.86
CA GLY A 29 -12.65 -21.42 -22.14
C GLY A 29 -13.71 -22.30 -22.81
N SER A 30 -14.70 -21.65 -23.41
CA SER A 30 -15.68 -22.23 -24.34
C SER A 30 -16.67 -23.23 -23.73
N LEU A 31 -17.65 -22.73 -22.97
CA LEU A 31 -18.98 -23.33 -22.93
C LEU A 31 -20.02 -22.23 -23.15
N ASP A 32 -20.70 -22.27 -24.29
CA ASP A 32 -21.87 -21.45 -24.61
C ASP A 32 -23.00 -21.84 -23.65
N PHE A 33 -23.31 -20.97 -22.70
CA PHE A 33 -24.55 -21.01 -21.91
C PHE A 33 -25.47 -19.90 -22.40
N THR A 34 -26.17 -20.16 -23.50
CA THR A 34 -27.46 -19.54 -23.75
C THR A 34 -28.51 -20.42 -23.05
N GLU A 35 -29.41 -19.83 -22.27
CA GLU A 35 -30.45 -20.50 -21.46
C GLU A 35 -30.03 -21.02 -20.07
N LEU A 36 -29.69 -20.08 -19.18
CA LEU A 36 -30.00 -20.22 -17.76
C LEU A 36 -30.47 -18.86 -17.24
N ASP A 37 -31.74 -18.54 -17.51
CA ASP A 37 -32.48 -17.46 -16.86
C ASP A 37 -32.71 -17.88 -15.39
N ILE A 38 -31.67 -17.68 -14.56
CA ILE A 38 -31.87 -17.61 -13.12
C ILE A 38 -32.36 -16.20 -12.84
N ASP A 39 -33.65 -16.08 -12.53
CA ASP A 39 -34.28 -14.82 -12.18
C ASP A 39 -33.75 -14.34 -10.81
N PHE A 40 -32.76 -13.45 -10.84
CA PHE A 40 -32.15 -12.82 -9.66
C PHE A 40 -32.97 -11.61 -9.13
N THR A 41 -34.17 -11.37 -9.66
CA THR A 41 -34.96 -10.16 -9.34
C THR A 41 -35.59 -10.15 -7.94
N GLU A 42 -35.65 -11.30 -7.25
CA GLU A 42 -36.19 -11.40 -5.88
C GLU A 42 -35.13 -11.50 -4.77
N LEU A 43 -33.85 -11.18 -5.04
CA LEU A 43 -32.85 -10.94 -3.99
C LEU A 43 -32.98 -9.52 -3.42
N ASP A 44 -34.10 -9.41 -2.72
CA ASP A 44 -34.59 -8.49 -1.69
C ASP A 44 -33.61 -7.42 -1.17
N VAL A 45 -34.10 -6.18 -1.08
CA VAL A 45 -33.39 -4.99 -0.58
C VAL A 45 -32.84 -5.21 0.84
N GLY A 46 -33.47 -6.10 1.63
CA GLY A 46 -32.98 -6.50 2.96
C GLY A 46 -31.68 -7.31 2.97
N HIS A 47 -31.20 -7.80 1.81
CA HIS A 47 -29.89 -8.45 1.69
C HIS A 47 -28.73 -7.47 1.49
N CYS A 48 -29.00 -6.23 1.08
CA CYS A 48 -27.96 -5.22 0.85
C CYS A 48 -27.33 -4.76 2.17
N ASP A 49 -28.15 -4.40 3.16
CA ASP A 49 -27.69 -3.92 4.47
C ASP A 49 -26.85 -4.96 5.22
N ARG A 50 -27.17 -6.25 5.05
CA ARG A 50 -26.41 -7.34 5.67
C ARG A 50 -25.05 -7.54 5.01
N SER A 51 -24.96 -7.33 3.70
CA SER A 51 -23.71 -7.44 2.96
C SER A 51 -22.73 -6.34 3.36
N GLU A 52 -23.21 -5.09 3.51
CA GLU A 52 -22.37 -3.98 3.98
C GLU A 52 -21.80 -4.21 5.39
N ALA A 53 -22.65 -4.64 6.33
CA ALA A 53 -22.23 -4.93 7.69
C ALA A 53 -21.18 -6.06 7.75
N LEU A 54 -21.33 -7.11 6.93
CA LEU A 54 -20.34 -8.18 6.84
C LEU A 54 -19.01 -7.69 6.29
N CYS A 55 -19.04 -6.85 5.26
CA CYS A 55 -17.83 -6.42 4.56
C CYS A 55 -17.08 -5.32 5.30
N SER A 56 -17.80 -4.56 6.13
CA SER A 56 -17.19 -3.67 7.11
C SER A 56 -16.26 -4.41 8.10
N GLN A 57 -16.42 -5.72 8.29
CA GLN A 57 -15.60 -6.54 9.20
C GLN A 57 -14.49 -7.35 8.51
N GLN A 58 -14.47 -7.39 7.17
CA GLN A 58 -13.49 -8.16 6.42
C GLN A 58 -12.11 -7.49 6.47
N ASP A 59 -11.04 -8.29 6.40
CA ASP A 59 -9.72 -7.74 6.14
C ASP A 59 -9.64 -7.20 4.71
N LEU A 60 -8.69 -6.30 4.46
CA LEU A 60 -8.54 -5.67 3.15
C LEU A 60 -8.35 -6.72 2.01
N PRO A 61 -7.57 -7.80 2.16
CA PRO A 61 -7.44 -8.82 1.11
C PRO A 61 -8.75 -9.48 0.73
N SER A 62 -9.57 -9.88 1.71
CA SER A 62 -10.88 -10.48 1.43
C SER A 62 -11.80 -9.48 0.75
N LEU A 63 -11.76 -8.22 1.20
CA LEU A 63 -12.54 -7.13 0.63
C LEU A 63 -12.16 -6.86 -0.83
N LEU A 64 -10.86 -6.85 -1.16
CA LEU A 64 -10.37 -6.66 -2.53
C LEU A 64 -10.61 -7.88 -3.43
N ALA A 65 -10.50 -9.09 -2.89
CA ALA A 65 -10.88 -10.29 -3.61
C ALA A 65 -12.37 -10.26 -3.98
N TRP A 66 -13.22 -9.77 -3.08
CA TRP A 66 -14.65 -9.63 -3.32
C TRP A 66 -14.97 -8.49 -4.29
N HIS A 67 -14.30 -7.34 -4.15
CA HIS A 67 -14.34 -6.19 -5.06
C HIS A 67 -14.17 -6.61 -6.52
N ARG A 68 -13.17 -7.46 -6.80
CA ARG A 68 -12.81 -7.90 -8.15
C ARG A 68 -13.69 -9.00 -8.73
N ALA A 69 -14.62 -9.57 -7.94
CA ALA A 69 -15.39 -10.73 -8.38
C ALA A 69 -16.53 -10.35 -9.36
N CYS A 70 -17.21 -9.22 -9.15
CA CYS A 70 -18.21 -8.69 -10.10
C CYS A 70 -18.51 -7.21 -9.85
N ARG A 71 -19.10 -6.53 -10.84
CA ARG A 71 -19.47 -5.10 -10.76
C ARG A 71 -20.40 -4.76 -9.58
N ARG A 72 -21.33 -5.65 -9.23
CA ARG A 72 -22.21 -5.42 -8.08
C ARG A 72 -21.42 -5.39 -6.76
N ASN A 73 -20.38 -6.21 -6.63
CA ASN A 73 -19.52 -6.18 -5.44
C ASN A 73 -18.65 -4.93 -5.44
N GLU A 74 -18.18 -4.49 -6.61
CA GLU A 74 -17.50 -3.20 -6.75
C GLU A 74 -18.34 -2.05 -6.21
N GLU A 75 -19.61 -1.96 -6.62
CA GLU A 75 -20.56 -0.95 -6.17
C GLU A 75 -20.78 -0.95 -4.65
N ILE A 76 -20.63 -2.09 -3.98
CA ILE A 76 -20.73 -2.22 -2.52
C ILE A 76 -19.40 -1.91 -1.82
N VAL A 77 -18.28 -2.40 -2.36
CA VAL A 77 -16.97 -2.32 -1.71
C VAL A 77 -16.34 -0.95 -1.87
N LYS A 78 -16.49 -0.30 -3.02
CA LYS A 78 -15.93 1.03 -3.29
C LYS A 78 -16.35 2.06 -2.22
N PRO A 79 -17.65 2.22 -1.88
CA PRO A 79 -18.06 3.10 -0.78
C PRO A 79 -17.41 2.76 0.56
N LEU A 80 -17.19 1.48 0.88
CA LEU A 80 -16.54 1.06 2.13
C LEU A 80 -15.05 1.46 2.16
N LEU A 81 -14.35 1.33 1.03
CA LEU A 81 -12.96 1.77 0.90
C LEU A 81 -12.86 3.30 1.01
N ILE A 82 -13.79 4.02 0.35
CA ILE A 82 -13.90 5.48 0.43
C ILE A 82 -14.18 5.94 1.86
N GLN A 83 -15.14 5.30 2.52
CA GLN A 83 -15.45 5.56 3.92
C GLN A 83 -14.25 5.32 4.83
N THR A 84 -13.44 4.29 4.53
CA THR A 84 -12.23 3.98 5.31
C THR A 84 -11.21 5.12 5.22
N TYR A 85 -10.85 5.59 4.02
CA TYR A 85 -9.90 6.71 3.94
C TYR A 85 -10.51 8.03 4.41
N ASN A 86 -11.82 8.26 4.20
CA ASN A 86 -12.50 9.45 4.70
C ASN A 86 -12.50 9.51 6.22
N GLY A 87 -12.68 8.36 6.90
CA GLY A 87 -12.55 8.28 8.35
C GLY A 87 -11.14 8.64 8.80
N ILE A 88 -10.11 8.11 8.13
CA ILE A 88 -8.71 8.40 8.45
C ILE A 88 -8.40 9.90 8.24
N LEU A 89 -8.71 10.44 7.07
CA LEU A 89 -8.39 11.82 6.71
C LEU A 89 -9.26 12.85 7.45
N GLY A 90 -10.51 12.51 7.74
CA GLY A 90 -11.46 13.37 8.46
C GLY A 90 -11.07 13.69 9.90
N HIS A 91 -10.09 12.98 10.47
CA HIS A 91 -9.47 13.36 11.74
C HIS A 91 -8.50 14.55 11.62
N PHE A 92 -8.07 14.86 10.41
CA PHE A 92 -7.07 15.89 10.12
C PHE A 92 -7.75 17.04 9.41
N VAL A 93 -8.41 16.79 8.29
CA VAL A 93 -9.00 17.84 7.46
C VAL A 93 -10.52 17.76 7.47
N ASP A 94 -11.18 18.90 7.66
CA ASP A 94 -12.64 18.99 7.62
C ASP A 94 -13.18 18.74 6.20
N ASP A 95 -12.48 19.28 5.19
CA ASP A 95 -12.79 19.11 3.77
C ASP A 95 -11.88 18.02 3.16
N VAL A 96 -12.24 16.76 3.37
CA VAL A 96 -11.47 15.61 2.86
C VAL A 96 -11.46 15.56 1.34
N GLU A 97 -12.59 15.88 0.70
CA GLU A 97 -12.72 15.89 -0.76
C GLU A 97 -11.80 16.94 -1.38
N GLY A 98 -11.90 18.19 -0.93
CA GLY A 98 -11.04 19.27 -1.43
C GLY A 98 -9.55 19.07 -1.08
N PHE A 99 -9.24 18.31 -0.03
CA PHE A 99 -7.88 17.88 0.29
C PHE A 99 -7.36 16.86 -0.72
N LEU A 100 -8.14 15.82 -1.03
CA LEU A 100 -7.78 14.82 -2.02
C LEU A 100 -7.68 15.38 -3.44
N GLU A 101 -8.52 16.34 -3.80
CA GLU A 101 -8.42 17.09 -5.05
C GLU A 101 -7.10 17.85 -5.14
N MET A 102 -6.71 18.56 -4.07
CA MET A 102 -5.41 19.25 -3.99
C MET A 102 -4.26 18.23 -4.14
N LEU A 103 -4.30 17.10 -3.43
CA LEU A 103 -3.25 16.09 -3.56
C LEU A 103 -3.15 15.58 -5.01
N THR A 104 -4.29 15.35 -5.65
CA THR A 104 -4.34 14.93 -7.06
C THR A 104 -3.73 15.98 -7.98
N TYR A 105 -4.05 17.25 -7.77
CA TYR A 105 -3.52 18.38 -8.54
C TYR A 105 -1.98 18.49 -8.45
N TYR A 106 -1.41 18.27 -7.27
CA TYR A 106 0.06 18.30 -7.06
C TYR A 106 0.75 16.94 -7.25
N HIS A 107 0.02 15.92 -7.73
CA HIS A 107 0.52 14.54 -7.83
C HIS A 107 1.12 14.04 -6.49
N ALA A 108 0.53 14.44 -5.37
CA ALA A 108 0.91 14.02 -4.04
C ALA A 108 0.16 12.74 -3.63
N VAL A 109 0.73 12.00 -2.68
CA VAL A 109 0.12 10.79 -2.12
C VAL A 109 0.15 10.83 -0.60
N ILE A 110 -0.83 10.19 0.03
CA ILE A 110 -0.77 9.83 1.43
C ILE A 110 0.17 8.63 1.59
N THR A 111 1.03 8.63 2.60
CA THR A 111 2.04 7.59 2.81
C THR A 111 2.27 7.24 4.29
N ARG A 112 3.22 6.35 4.57
CA ARG A 112 3.71 5.90 5.87
C ARG A 112 2.59 5.43 6.79
N GLU A 113 2.53 5.91 8.03
CA GLU A 113 1.57 5.48 9.03
C GLU A 113 0.12 5.70 8.59
N ALA A 114 -0.13 6.75 7.80
CA ALA A 114 -1.46 7.08 7.29
C ALA A 114 -1.93 6.06 6.25
N ALA A 115 -1.06 5.76 5.29
CA ALA A 115 -1.33 4.72 4.32
C ALA A 115 -1.40 3.35 4.98
N LEU A 116 -0.50 3.04 5.90
CA LEU A 116 -0.56 1.81 6.69
C LEU A 116 -1.89 1.68 7.45
N ALA A 117 -2.39 2.78 8.03
CA ALA A 117 -3.67 2.81 8.74
C ALA A 117 -4.84 2.44 7.82
N PHE A 118 -4.81 2.83 6.54
CA PHE A 118 -5.76 2.39 5.52
C PHE A 118 -5.69 0.87 5.29
N PHE A 119 -4.49 0.31 5.10
CA PHE A 119 -4.32 -1.14 4.88
C PHE A 119 -4.74 -1.99 6.09
N LEU A 120 -4.55 -1.47 7.30
CA LEU A 120 -4.93 -2.14 8.55
C LEU A 120 -6.35 -1.81 8.99
N ARG A 121 -7.03 -0.88 8.30
CA ARG A 121 -8.37 -0.36 8.64
C ARG A 121 -8.47 0.15 10.08
N VAL A 122 -7.54 1.03 10.46
CA VAL A 122 -7.49 1.69 11.78
C VAL A 122 -7.43 3.21 11.62
N GLU A 123 -7.98 3.98 12.55
CA GLU A 123 -7.95 5.46 12.53
C GLU A 123 -6.59 5.98 12.99
N ARG A 124 -5.90 6.89 12.24
CA ARG A 124 -4.63 7.53 12.69
C ARG A 124 -3.97 8.58 11.77
N ALA A 125 -2.84 9.10 12.29
CA ALA A 125 -1.90 10.10 11.77
C ALA A 125 -1.78 10.18 10.24
N VAL A 126 -1.67 11.39 9.70
CA VAL A 126 -1.52 11.67 8.26
C VAL A 126 -0.09 12.08 7.91
N SER A 127 0.46 11.45 6.88
CA SER A 127 1.74 11.77 6.25
C SER A 127 1.52 11.88 4.75
N VAL A 128 2.05 12.94 4.14
CA VAL A 128 1.88 13.28 2.72
C VAL A 128 3.24 13.29 2.06
N ALA A 129 3.38 12.72 0.87
CA ALA A 129 4.58 12.81 0.05
C ALA A 129 4.28 13.53 -1.27
N VAL A 130 5.24 14.33 -1.73
CA VAL A 130 5.15 15.12 -2.96
C VAL A 130 6.52 15.17 -3.67
N ILE A 131 6.52 15.37 -4.99
CA ILE A 131 7.75 15.57 -5.75
C ILE A 131 8.34 16.96 -5.52
N LYS A 132 9.66 17.10 -5.66
CA LYS A 132 10.40 18.36 -5.43
C LYS A 132 9.77 19.59 -6.08
N LYS A 133 9.35 19.44 -7.34
CA LYS A 133 8.84 20.53 -8.16
C LYS A 133 7.54 21.13 -7.60
N GLU A 134 6.74 20.31 -6.93
CA GLU A 134 5.41 20.69 -6.44
C GLU A 134 5.39 21.04 -4.95
N GLY A 135 6.48 20.78 -4.21
CA GLY A 135 6.60 20.98 -2.76
C GLY A 135 6.14 22.37 -2.30
N TRP A 136 6.70 23.43 -2.88
CA TRP A 136 6.32 24.80 -2.50
C TRP A 136 4.86 25.16 -2.81
N GLY A 137 4.30 24.56 -3.87
CA GLY A 137 2.91 24.79 -4.26
C GLY A 137 1.94 24.19 -3.23
N ILE A 138 2.17 22.92 -2.88
CA ILE A 138 1.34 22.24 -1.89
C ILE A 138 1.53 22.82 -0.48
N GLU A 139 2.74 23.24 -0.09
CA GLU A 139 2.99 23.92 1.19
C GLU A 139 2.09 25.16 1.34
N ARG A 140 2.01 25.99 0.30
CA ARG A 140 1.15 27.18 0.33
C ARG A 140 -0.33 26.82 0.43
N GLU A 141 -0.81 25.85 -0.32
CA GLU A 141 -2.23 25.45 -0.28
C GLU A 141 -2.60 24.85 1.07
N LEU A 142 -1.68 24.11 1.71
CA LEU A 142 -1.84 23.64 3.09
C LEU A 142 -2.00 24.82 4.07
N GLU A 143 -1.20 25.87 3.94
CA GLU A 143 -1.30 27.08 4.77
C GLU A 143 -2.60 27.86 4.47
N ASP A 144 -2.86 28.16 3.20
CA ASP A 144 -3.89 29.10 2.77
C ASP A 144 -5.31 28.49 2.76
N LYS A 145 -5.47 27.27 2.25
CA LYS A 145 -6.79 26.63 2.07
C LYS A 145 -7.21 25.84 3.31
N PHE A 146 -6.26 25.21 3.99
CA PHE A 146 -6.52 24.35 5.15
C PHE A 146 -6.17 25.01 6.49
N ASN A 147 -5.74 26.28 6.48
CA ASN A 147 -5.37 27.05 7.67
C ASN A 147 -4.32 26.35 8.55
N LEU A 148 -3.38 25.65 7.90
CA LEU A 148 -2.35 24.91 8.61
C LEU A 148 -1.20 25.83 9.03
N THR A 149 -0.78 25.71 10.28
CA THR A 149 0.37 26.49 10.77
C THR A 149 1.65 25.73 10.51
N HIS A 150 2.48 26.23 9.61
CA HIS A 150 3.79 25.66 9.36
C HIS A 150 4.69 25.82 10.59
N LEU A 151 5.13 24.69 11.13
CA LEU A 151 6.22 24.67 12.08
C LEU A 151 7.51 24.86 11.31
N ARG A 152 8.13 26.03 11.53
CA ARG A 152 9.42 26.40 10.98
C ARG A 152 10.35 25.17 10.92
N GLU A 153 10.86 24.90 9.72
CA GLU A 153 11.84 23.85 9.45
C GLU A 153 12.87 23.81 10.58
N ASP A 154 12.94 22.66 11.25
CA ASP A 154 13.99 22.42 12.22
C ASP A 154 15.29 22.21 11.43
N ASN A 155 15.95 23.32 11.07
CA ASN A 155 17.25 23.36 10.39
C ASN A 155 18.35 22.63 11.19
N THR A 156 18.03 22.12 12.38
CA THR A 156 18.90 21.34 13.26
C THR A 156 19.35 20.00 12.66
N ARG A 157 18.73 19.50 11.57
CA ARG A 157 19.20 18.31 10.84
C ARG A 157 20.26 18.59 9.76
N SER A 158 20.62 19.84 9.45
CA SER A 158 21.52 20.18 8.33
C SER A 158 23.01 19.88 8.55
N ASN A 159 23.42 19.38 9.72
CA ASN A 159 24.83 19.10 10.03
C ASN A 159 25.22 17.63 9.86
N SER A 160 24.29 16.72 9.56
CA SER A 160 24.69 15.37 9.17
C SER A 160 25.19 15.39 7.74
N ALA A 161 26.43 14.95 7.50
CA ALA A 161 27.01 14.71 6.17
C ALA A 161 26.27 13.64 5.34
N ILE A 162 25.06 13.27 5.76
CA ILE A 162 24.22 12.30 5.10
C ILE A 162 23.31 13.09 4.15
N PRO A 163 23.41 12.84 2.84
CA PRO A 163 22.47 13.34 1.85
C PRO A 163 21.05 13.00 2.29
N MET A 164 20.21 14.01 2.50
CA MET A 164 18.81 13.76 2.82
C MET A 164 18.11 13.33 1.54
N ASP A 165 17.46 12.17 1.59
CA ASP A 165 16.62 11.63 0.50
C ASP A 165 15.29 12.40 0.37
N GLU A 166 14.97 13.26 1.34
CA GLU A 166 13.70 14.00 1.44
C GLU A 166 13.87 15.26 2.32
N HIS A 167 13.05 16.29 2.08
CA HIS A 167 12.82 17.40 3.01
C HIS A 167 11.51 17.15 3.76
N GLU A 168 11.51 17.40 5.06
CA GLU A 168 10.37 17.16 5.95
C GLU A 168 9.83 18.50 6.45
N HIS A 169 8.57 18.79 6.14
CA HIS A 169 7.86 20.00 6.58
C HIS A 169 6.70 19.60 7.49
N CYS A 170 6.67 20.17 8.68
CA CYS A 170 5.66 19.83 9.69
C CYS A 170 4.61 20.93 9.78
N PHE A 171 3.35 20.55 9.71
CA PHE A 171 2.21 21.46 9.78
C PHE A 171 1.34 21.12 10.98
N PHE A 172 1.03 22.11 11.81
CA PHE A 172 0.05 21.97 12.89
C PHE A 172 -1.35 22.33 12.42
N LEU A 173 -2.28 21.47 12.78
CA LEU A 173 -3.70 21.71 12.63
C LEU A 173 -4.24 22.44 13.86
N PRO A 174 -5.31 23.24 13.73
CA PRO A 174 -6.01 23.82 14.87
C PRO A 174 -6.50 22.76 15.88
N SER A 175 -6.73 21.53 15.42
CA SER A 175 -7.09 20.38 16.26
C SER A 175 -5.95 19.87 17.16
N GLY A 176 -4.72 20.40 17.00
CA GLY A 176 -3.53 19.94 17.71
C GLY A 176 -2.88 18.70 17.08
N THR A 177 -3.41 18.21 15.96
CA THR A 177 -2.78 17.15 15.16
C THR A 177 -1.72 17.73 14.23
N THR A 178 -0.91 16.87 13.62
CA THR A 178 0.15 17.25 12.70
C THR A 178 0.01 16.54 11.35
N ILE A 179 0.21 17.28 10.26
CA ILE A 179 0.49 16.72 8.93
C ILE A 179 1.98 16.88 8.68
N ILE A 180 2.62 15.80 8.25
CA ILE A 180 4.02 15.82 7.83
C ILE A 180 4.05 15.72 6.31
N LEU A 181 4.63 16.72 5.66
CA LEU A 181 4.85 16.76 4.23
C LEU A 181 6.30 16.37 3.92
N PHE A 182 6.46 15.29 3.17
CA PHE A 182 7.74 14.83 2.64
C PHE A 182 7.91 15.29 1.21
N VAL A 183 8.85 16.20 0.98
CA VAL A 183 9.23 16.66 -0.36
C VAL A 183 10.41 15.82 -0.83
N SER A 184 10.16 14.98 -1.83
CA SER A 184 11.19 14.14 -2.47
C SER A 184 12.32 15.01 -3.03
N VAL A 185 13.58 14.58 -2.89
CA VAL A 185 14.71 15.28 -3.54
C VAL A 185 14.86 14.93 -5.01
N THR A 186 14.24 13.83 -5.44
CA THR A 186 14.16 13.44 -6.85
C THR A 186 12.77 13.76 -7.42
N ASN A 187 12.57 13.36 -8.67
CA ASN A 187 11.24 13.35 -9.28
C ASN A 187 10.42 12.12 -8.86
N SER A 188 10.96 11.21 -8.05
CA SER A 188 10.21 10.04 -7.58
C SER A 188 9.31 10.41 -6.41
N LEU A 189 7.99 10.32 -6.62
CA LEU A 189 6.99 10.58 -5.58
C LEU A 189 7.11 9.61 -4.41
N LEU A 190 7.60 8.40 -4.70
CA LEU A 190 7.68 7.33 -3.73
C LEU A 190 9.03 7.27 -3.03
N GLN A 191 10.02 8.08 -3.42
CA GLN A 191 11.30 8.11 -2.71
C GLN A 191 11.13 8.32 -1.20
N PRO A 192 10.25 9.21 -0.69
CA PRO A 192 9.96 9.31 0.75
C PRO A 192 9.39 8.04 1.39
N VAL A 193 8.76 7.21 0.57
CA VAL A 193 8.10 5.97 0.95
C VAL A 193 9.12 4.82 0.98
N ALA A 194 10.11 4.80 0.08
CA ALA A 194 11.21 3.83 0.04
C ALA A 194 12.54 4.36 0.62
N ALA A 195 12.55 5.54 1.24
CA ALA A 195 13.76 6.12 1.79
C ALA A 195 14.39 5.13 2.77
N ARG A 196 15.72 5.18 2.95
CA ARG A 196 16.51 4.22 3.77
C ARG A 196 15.99 4.02 5.21
N ARG A 197 15.09 4.89 5.68
CA ARG A 197 14.50 4.89 7.02
C ARG A 197 13.11 4.26 7.09
N ALA A 198 12.49 3.98 5.95
CA ALA A 198 11.16 3.41 5.90
C ALA A 198 11.23 1.95 6.36
N LEU A 199 10.50 1.66 7.44
CA LEU A 199 10.14 0.30 7.79
C LEU A 199 9.28 -0.26 6.65
N MET A 200 9.48 -1.53 6.27
CA MET A 200 8.69 -2.17 5.20
C MET A 200 7.19 -2.04 5.42
N ALA A 201 6.75 -2.08 6.68
CA ALA A 201 5.36 -1.87 7.05
C ALA A 201 4.80 -0.50 6.61
N CYS A 202 5.64 0.52 6.47
CA CYS A 202 5.25 1.87 6.06
C CYS A 202 5.40 2.12 4.56
N MET A 203 5.84 1.12 3.79
CA MET A 203 6.01 1.23 2.33
C MET A 203 4.67 1.08 1.61
N ASN A 204 3.76 2.01 1.91
CA ASN A 204 2.42 2.05 1.36
C ASN A 204 2.09 3.47 0.90
N TYR A 205 1.15 3.58 -0.02
CA TYR A 205 0.57 4.86 -0.40
C TYR A 205 -0.93 4.72 -0.71
N PHE A 206 -1.64 5.85 -0.70
CA PHE A 206 -2.91 6.01 -1.41
C PHE A 206 -3.13 7.46 -1.84
N ASN A 207 -3.98 7.66 -2.84
CA ASN A 207 -4.51 8.95 -3.26
C ASN A 207 -6.02 8.80 -3.54
N ALA A 208 -6.65 9.75 -4.24
CA ALA A 208 -8.08 9.67 -4.55
C ALA A 208 -8.47 8.49 -5.46
N GLY A 209 -7.58 8.08 -6.36
CA GLY A 209 -7.88 7.07 -7.39
C GLY A 209 -7.30 5.68 -7.13
N SER A 210 -6.20 5.59 -6.37
CA SER A 210 -5.38 4.39 -6.27
C SER A 210 -4.73 4.22 -4.90
N PHE A 211 -4.30 2.99 -4.61
CA PHE A 211 -3.49 2.68 -3.45
C PHE A 211 -2.50 1.56 -3.74
N GLY A 212 -1.43 1.49 -2.95
CA GLY A 212 -0.43 0.45 -3.06
C GLY A 212 0.25 0.09 -1.75
N CYS A 213 0.61 -1.18 -1.60
CA CYS A 213 1.44 -1.73 -0.52
C CYS A 213 2.58 -2.55 -1.12
N ASP A 214 3.84 -2.22 -0.78
CA ASP A 214 5.02 -2.87 -1.37
C ASP A 214 5.22 -4.30 -0.82
N TYR A 215 4.92 -4.49 0.47
CA TYR A 215 5.04 -5.78 1.17
C TYR A 215 3.70 -6.24 1.77
N PRO A 216 2.65 -6.49 0.96
CA PRO A 216 1.32 -6.84 1.46
C PRO A 216 1.37 -8.07 2.36
N ALA A 217 2.15 -9.09 2.00
CA ALA A 217 2.30 -10.31 2.79
C ALA A 217 2.85 -10.05 4.21
N LEU A 218 3.73 -9.06 4.38
CA LEU A 218 4.28 -8.68 5.69
C LEU A 218 3.34 -7.72 6.42
N THR A 219 2.91 -6.67 5.74
CA THR A 219 2.03 -5.62 6.29
C THR A 219 0.74 -6.21 6.86
N LEU A 220 0.08 -7.10 6.12
CA LEU A 220 -1.19 -7.73 6.54
C LEU A 220 -1.01 -8.73 7.68
N ARG A 221 0.18 -9.36 7.78
CA ARG A 221 0.56 -10.20 8.93
C ARG A 221 1.04 -9.39 10.13
N ARG A 222 1.08 -8.06 10.01
CA ARG A 222 1.65 -7.14 10.99
C ARG A 222 3.08 -7.53 11.34
N VAL A 223 3.88 -7.77 10.31
CA VAL A 223 5.31 -8.03 10.45
C VAL A 223 6.07 -6.94 9.72
N THR A 224 7.13 -6.44 10.34
CA THR A 224 8.08 -5.54 9.67
C THR A 224 9.49 -6.09 9.78
N PHE A 225 10.31 -5.84 8.76
CA PHE A 225 11.73 -6.08 8.86
C PHE A 225 12.40 -4.94 9.62
N LYS A 226 13.31 -5.29 10.53
CA LYS A 226 14.20 -4.32 11.16
C LYS A 226 15.44 -4.14 10.28
N PRO A 227 15.70 -2.95 9.71
CA PRO A 227 16.91 -2.72 8.94
C PRO A 227 18.14 -2.96 9.80
N ASP A 228 19.24 -3.39 9.17
CA ASP A 228 20.48 -3.72 9.85
C ASP A 228 21.08 -2.48 10.53
N ILE A 229 21.08 -2.49 11.87
CA ILE A 229 21.36 -1.33 12.73
C ILE A 229 22.81 -0.88 12.57
N GLU A 230 23.71 -1.79 12.17
CA GLU A 230 25.16 -1.54 12.08
C GLU A 230 25.52 -0.37 11.15
N SER A 231 24.59 0.02 10.25
CA SER A 231 24.76 1.13 9.31
C SER A 231 24.10 2.45 9.75
N LEU A 232 23.44 2.49 10.91
CA LEU A 232 22.69 3.65 11.37
C LEU A 232 23.51 4.54 12.32
N THR A 233 23.36 5.85 12.16
CA THR A 233 23.81 6.83 13.16
C THR A 233 22.94 6.74 14.41
N ALA A 234 23.44 7.24 15.55
CA ALA A 234 22.68 7.26 16.82
C ALA A 234 21.30 7.94 16.69
N CYS A 235 21.21 9.04 15.95
CA CYS A 235 19.93 9.71 15.71
C CYS A 235 18.97 8.83 14.89
N GLN A 236 19.46 8.15 13.85
CA GLN A 236 18.65 7.23 13.06
C GLN A 236 18.19 6.02 13.87
N GLU A 237 19.01 5.55 14.81
CA GLU A 237 18.62 4.46 15.71
C GLU A 237 17.51 4.91 16.67
N ILE A 238 17.56 6.14 17.19
CA ILE A 238 16.50 6.71 18.04
C ILE A 238 15.20 6.84 17.25
N ASP A 239 15.25 7.42 16.05
CA ASP A 239 14.09 7.57 15.17
C ASP A 239 13.50 6.20 14.82
N LEU A 240 14.33 5.24 14.40
CA LEU A 240 13.91 3.87 14.11
C LEU A 240 13.24 3.20 15.31
N LYS A 241 13.82 3.33 16.51
CA LYS A 241 13.22 2.80 17.74
C LYS A 241 11.88 3.45 18.03
N ALA A 242 11.74 4.76 17.83
CA ALA A 242 10.47 5.45 18.01
C ALA A 242 9.39 4.93 17.05
N HIS A 243 9.72 4.76 15.75
CA HIS A 243 8.80 4.19 14.78
C HIS A 243 8.46 2.72 15.10
N LEU A 244 9.44 1.90 15.48
CA LEU A 244 9.20 0.51 15.88
C LEU A 244 8.28 0.43 17.11
N ASN A 245 8.51 1.26 18.13
CA ASN A 245 7.63 1.32 19.31
C ASN A 245 6.19 1.69 18.93
N VAL A 246 6.01 2.57 17.94
CA VAL A 246 4.70 2.86 17.36
C VAL A 246 4.14 1.63 16.64
N LEU A 247 4.89 1.00 15.75
CA LEU A 247 4.41 -0.21 15.06
C LEU A 247 4.02 -1.34 16.04
N GLU A 248 4.87 -1.65 17.00
CA GLU A 248 4.65 -2.71 17.99
C GLU A 248 3.51 -2.35 18.95
N GLY A 249 3.60 -1.20 19.62
CA GLY A 249 2.64 -0.83 20.66
C GLY A 249 1.27 -0.40 20.13
N LYS A 250 1.25 0.31 19.00
CA LYS A 250 0.02 0.89 18.45
C LYS A 250 -0.62 0.03 17.36
N TYR A 251 0.16 -0.66 16.54
CA TYR A 251 -0.36 -1.45 15.42
C TYR A 251 -0.24 -2.97 15.66
N GLY A 252 0.42 -3.39 16.74
CA GLY A 252 0.62 -4.80 17.07
C GLY A 252 1.56 -5.50 16.07
N PHE A 253 2.51 -4.75 15.51
CA PHE A 253 3.51 -5.35 14.63
C PHE A 253 4.52 -6.15 15.42
N ALA A 254 5.00 -7.24 14.83
CA ALA A 254 6.21 -7.90 15.26
C ALA A 254 7.38 -7.41 14.38
N ALA A 255 8.41 -6.88 15.01
CA ALA A 255 9.68 -6.67 14.33
C ALA A 255 10.38 -8.02 14.16
N ALA A 256 10.38 -8.55 12.94
CA ALA A 256 11.18 -9.72 12.63
C ALA A 256 12.66 -9.35 12.77
N SER A 257 13.44 -10.27 13.37
CA SER A 257 14.88 -10.14 13.32
C SER A 257 15.35 -10.20 11.86
N SER A 258 16.63 -9.91 11.63
CA SER A 258 17.25 -10.04 10.32
C SER A 258 17.07 -11.43 9.68
N ASP A 259 16.64 -12.44 10.47
CA ASP A 259 16.31 -13.78 9.97
C ASP A 259 14.89 -13.88 9.41
N ILE A 260 14.83 -13.55 8.13
CA ILE A 260 13.64 -13.53 7.29
C ILE A 260 13.06 -14.93 7.04
N SER A 261 13.82 -16.00 7.35
CA SER A 261 13.39 -17.39 7.17
C SER A 261 12.15 -17.75 8.00
N THR A 262 11.96 -17.05 9.13
CA THR A 262 10.79 -17.19 9.99
C THR A 262 9.49 -16.68 9.36
N LEU A 263 9.58 -15.86 8.30
CA LEU A 263 8.44 -15.23 7.63
C LEU A 263 7.90 -16.06 6.46
N VAL A 264 8.68 -17.03 6.01
CA VAL A 264 8.35 -17.90 4.89
C VAL A 264 7.77 -19.20 5.43
N PRO A 265 6.59 -19.62 4.96
CA PRO A 265 6.06 -20.95 5.30
C PRO A 265 7.12 -22.02 5.00
N VAL A 266 7.30 -22.98 5.91
CA VAL A 266 8.41 -23.97 5.94
C VAL A 266 8.61 -24.77 4.64
N GLY A 267 7.72 -24.68 3.64
CA GLY A 267 7.92 -25.26 2.30
C GLY A 267 8.37 -24.29 1.20
N ALA A 268 8.12 -22.99 1.31
CA ALA A 268 8.31 -22.03 0.20
C ALA A 268 9.78 -21.61 0.00
N ALA A 269 10.65 -21.86 0.98
CA ALA A 269 12.10 -21.62 0.86
C ALA A 269 12.85 -22.72 0.08
N THR A 270 12.21 -23.85 -0.19
CA THR A 270 12.86 -25.03 -0.81
C THR A 270 12.65 -25.13 -2.33
N THR A 271 11.76 -24.32 -2.88
CA THR A 271 11.38 -24.33 -4.29
C THR A 271 11.80 -23.04 -4.98
N THR A 272 12.42 -23.14 -6.16
CA THR A 272 12.60 -22.00 -7.07
C THR A 272 11.24 -21.44 -7.51
N PRO A 273 11.18 -20.25 -8.16
CA PRO A 273 9.94 -19.75 -8.78
C PRO A 273 9.27 -20.75 -9.74
N GLN A 274 10.04 -21.67 -10.32
CA GLN A 274 9.55 -22.71 -11.21
C GLN A 274 9.22 -24.03 -10.50
N GLY A 275 9.20 -24.05 -9.16
CA GLY A 275 8.89 -25.24 -8.37
C GLY A 275 10.01 -26.29 -8.32
N THR A 276 11.22 -25.98 -8.80
CA THR A 276 12.34 -26.94 -8.74
C THR A 276 13.04 -26.87 -7.37
N PRO A 277 13.41 -28.02 -6.76
CA PRO A 277 14.15 -28.04 -5.51
C PRO A 277 15.52 -27.36 -5.66
N LEU A 278 15.89 -26.48 -4.72
CA LEU A 278 17.24 -25.93 -4.68
C LEU A 278 18.27 -27.04 -4.45
N PRO A 279 19.38 -27.11 -5.22
CA PRO A 279 20.43 -28.10 -5.03
C PRO A 279 20.98 -28.05 -3.59
N GLY A 280 21.16 -29.22 -2.96
CA GLY A 280 21.51 -29.37 -1.54
C GLY A 280 22.82 -28.69 -1.08
N VAL A 281 23.64 -28.18 -2.00
CA VAL A 281 24.87 -27.40 -1.71
C VAL A 281 24.55 -26.00 -1.16
N LEU A 282 23.33 -25.49 -1.36
CA LEU A 282 22.89 -24.18 -0.84
C LEU A 282 22.17 -24.26 0.51
N ALA A 283 22.04 -25.44 1.12
CA ALA A 283 21.26 -25.67 2.34
C ALA A 283 21.78 -24.94 3.61
N GLY A 284 22.96 -24.31 3.55
CA GLY A 284 23.51 -23.47 4.63
C GLY A 284 23.46 -21.96 4.36
N LEU A 285 23.00 -21.53 3.18
CA LEU A 285 22.82 -20.12 2.85
C LEU A 285 21.34 -19.77 3.02
N THR A 286 21.03 -18.76 3.82
CA THR A 286 19.68 -18.19 3.89
C THR A 286 19.29 -17.78 2.46
N PRO A 287 18.29 -18.42 1.84
CA PRO A 287 17.93 -18.09 0.47
C PRO A 287 17.49 -16.63 0.45
N CYS A 288 18.06 -15.86 -0.48
CA CYS A 288 17.57 -14.53 -0.74
C CYS A 288 16.11 -14.66 -1.16
N LEU A 289 15.17 -14.16 -0.34
CA LEU A 289 13.73 -14.27 -0.60
C LEU A 289 13.24 -13.36 -1.73
N ARG A 290 14.14 -13.04 -2.67
CA ARG A 290 13.87 -12.20 -3.82
C ARG A 290 12.73 -12.76 -4.65
N THR A 291 12.67 -14.08 -4.75
CA THR A 291 11.65 -14.82 -5.49
C THR A 291 10.27 -14.78 -4.84
N GLN A 292 10.21 -14.48 -3.54
CA GLN A 292 8.98 -14.30 -2.78
C GLN A 292 8.69 -12.81 -2.56
N TYR A 293 9.51 -11.91 -3.10
CA TYR A 293 9.41 -10.46 -2.92
C TYR A 293 9.45 -10.00 -1.47
N LEU A 294 10.24 -10.70 -0.64
CA LEU A 294 10.41 -10.38 0.78
C LEU A 294 11.83 -9.92 1.11
N CYS A 295 12.69 -9.67 0.12
CA CYS A 295 14.08 -9.31 0.37
C CYS A 295 14.25 -7.79 0.59
N PRO A 296 14.75 -7.33 1.76
CA PRO A 296 14.95 -5.90 2.02
C PRO A 296 15.95 -5.20 1.10
N ARG A 297 16.78 -5.99 0.41
CA ARG A 297 17.81 -5.50 -0.53
C ARG A 297 17.38 -5.64 -1.99
N GLN A 298 16.19 -6.15 -2.25
CA GLN A 298 15.67 -6.27 -3.60
C GLN A 298 15.17 -4.90 -4.08
N GLU A 299 15.46 -4.58 -5.34
CA GLU A 299 14.79 -3.47 -6.00
C GLU A 299 13.33 -3.87 -6.25
N HIS A 300 12.42 -3.02 -5.82
CA HIS A 300 10.98 -3.19 -5.94
C HIS A 300 10.36 -2.05 -6.74
N PHE A 301 9.16 -2.24 -7.27
CA PHE A 301 8.29 -1.18 -7.78
C PHE A 301 6.83 -1.60 -7.63
N PHE A 302 5.92 -0.62 -7.50
CA PHE A 302 4.48 -0.87 -7.42
C PHE A 302 3.92 -1.34 -8.75
N GLY A 303 3.99 -2.64 -8.98
CA GLY A 303 3.72 -3.30 -10.25
C GLY A 303 4.52 -4.59 -10.41
N ASP A 304 5.48 -4.86 -9.52
CA ASP A 304 6.06 -6.19 -9.40
C ASP A 304 5.10 -7.17 -8.71
N GLY A 305 5.36 -8.48 -8.85
CA GLY A 305 4.51 -9.53 -8.28
C GLY A 305 4.51 -9.64 -6.76
N GLY A 306 5.33 -8.84 -6.07
CA GLY A 306 5.36 -8.74 -4.61
C GLY A 306 4.44 -7.68 -4.06
N SER A 307 4.28 -6.60 -4.82
CA SER A 307 3.44 -5.47 -4.47
C SER A 307 1.95 -5.73 -4.67
N LEU A 308 1.13 -5.06 -3.87
CA LEU A 308 -0.30 -4.93 -4.08
C LEU A 308 -0.56 -3.52 -4.59
N VAL A 309 -1.22 -3.40 -5.75
CA VAL A 309 -1.77 -2.14 -6.26
C VAL A 309 -3.22 -2.38 -6.65
N ASP A 310 -4.09 -1.42 -6.35
CA ASP A 310 -5.47 -1.43 -6.82
C ASP A 310 -6.02 0.00 -6.96
N PHE A 311 -7.22 0.08 -7.52
CA PHE A 311 -7.95 1.34 -7.75
C PHE A 311 -9.25 1.36 -6.95
N PHE A 312 -9.64 2.55 -6.52
CA PHE A 312 -10.92 2.74 -5.82
C PHE A 312 -12.12 2.67 -6.78
N ASP A 313 -11.91 3.02 -8.06
CA ASP A 313 -12.92 2.98 -9.10
C ASP A 313 -12.41 2.16 -10.28
N MET A 314 -12.93 0.94 -10.46
CA MET A 314 -12.56 0.09 -11.59
C MET A 314 -13.43 0.41 -12.83
N SER A 315 -14.55 1.09 -12.62
CA SER A 315 -15.55 1.39 -13.65
C SER A 315 -15.28 2.70 -14.41
N GLY A 316 -14.69 3.69 -13.74
CA GLY A 316 -14.50 5.05 -14.24
C GLY A 316 -13.11 5.33 -14.78
N ASP A 317 -12.07 4.91 -14.05
CA ASP A 317 -10.67 5.11 -14.43
C ASP A 317 -10.14 3.82 -15.00
N THR A 318 -10.16 3.71 -16.33
CA THR A 318 -9.41 2.63 -16.97
C THR A 318 -7.93 2.82 -16.62
N VAL A 319 -7.15 1.74 -16.52
CA VAL A 319 -5.72 1.79 -16.21
C VAL A 319 -4.99 2.79 -17.14
N GLU A 320 -5.47 2.94 -18.37
CA GLU A 320 -5.00 3.90 -19.36
C GLU A 320 -5.20 5.36 -18.93
N CYS A 321 -6.29 5.71 -18.23
CA CYS A 321 -6.50 7.05 -17.68
C CYS A 321 -5.47 7.36 -16.59
N VAL A 322 -5.29 6.46 -15.63
CA VAL A 322 -4.30 6.62 -14.56
C VAL A 322 -2.87 6.72 -15.14
N GLN A 323 -2.57 5.92 -16.16
CA GLN A 323 -1.29 5.98 -16.90
C GLN A 323 -1.11 7.31 -17.63
N ARG A 324 -2.11 7.75 -18.39
CA ARG A 324 -2.10 8.99 -19.16
C ARG A 324 -1.88 10.19 -18.24
N ASP A 325 -2.57 10.18 -17.11
CA ASP A 325 -2.58 11.27 -16.14
C ASP A 325 -1.39 11.19 -15.16
N ARG A 326 -0.53 10.16 -15.32
CA ARG A 326 0.70 9.91 -14.55
C ARG A 326 0.44 9.82 -13.04
N CYS A 327 -0.73 9.34 -12.67
CA CYS A 327 -1.10 9.08 -11.29
C CYS A 327 -0.43 7.80 -10.78
N ALA A 328 -0.13 7.73 -9.49
CA ALA A 328 0.46 6.53 -8.89
C ALA A 328 -0.37 5.26 -9.22
N PRO A 329 0.27 4.11 -9.51
CA PRO A 329 1.71 3.85 -9.48
C PRO A 329 2.43 4.27 -10.78
N PHE A 330 1.83 5.00 -11.71
CA PHE A 330 2.46 5.33 -13.00
C PHE A 330 3.27 6.62 -12.95
N GLY A 331 4.02 6.88 -14.01
CA GLY A 331 4.76 8.14 -14.18
C GLY A 331 5.87 8.33 -13.14
N PRO A 332 6.03 9.55 -12.58
CA PRO A 332 7.03 9.80 -11.53
C PRO A 332 6.83 8.95 -10.25
N ALA A 333 5.68 8.30 -10.10
CA ALA A 333 5.42 7.34 -9.03
C ALA A 333 5.76 5.88 -9.40
N ALA A 334 6.19 5.57 -10.64
CA ALA A 334 6.44 4.18 -11.07
C ALA A 334 7.81 3.64 -10.70
N VAL A 335 8.78 4.51 -10.50
CA VAL A 335 10.16 4.10 -10.30
C VAL A 335 10.64 4.62 -8.96
N TRP A 336 10.72 3.69 -8.02
CA TRP A 336 11.69 3.76 -6.95
C TRP A 336 12.68 2.62 -7.18
N ARG A 337 13.96 2.87 -6.97
CA ARG A 337 14.88 1.77 -6.70
C ARG A 337 15.35 2.05 -5.30
N LEU A 338 15.25 1.05 -4.42
CA LEU A 338 16.18 0.95 -3.31
C LEU A 338 17.55 0.78 -3.96
N THR A 339 18.16 1.89 -4.41
CA THR A 339 19.52 1.85 -4.93
C THR A 339 20.32 1.23 -3.81
N GLY A 340 20.83 0.02 -4.09
CA GLY A 340 21.67 -0.71 -3.16
C GLY A 340 22.71 0.24 -2.58
N TYR A 341 23.07 -0.01 -1.33
CA TYR A 341 23.82 0.84 -0.40
C TYR A 341 25.08 1.59 -0.92
N TYR A 342 25.47 1.48 -2.19
CA TYR A 342 26.75 1.90 -2.75
C TYR A 342 26.75 2.81 -4.01
N GLU A 343 25.66 3.05 -4.73
CA GLU A 343 25.78 3.68 -6.08
C GLU A 343 25.08 5.04 -6.29
N ALA A 344 24.62 5.72 -5.24
CA ALA A 344 23.88 6.98 -5.37
C ALA A 344 24.69 8.23 -5.80
N TYR A 345 25.96 8.10 -6.25
CA TYR A 345 26.85 9.28 -6.38
C TYR A 345 27.51 9.57 -7.74
N SER A 346 27.21 8.88 -8.84
CA SER A 346 27.99 9.15 -10.08
C SER A 346 27.24 9.31 -11.40
N GLN A 347 25.90 9.21 -11.46
CA GLN A 347 25.19 9.41 -12.73
C GLN A 347 23.90 10.21 -12.51
N PRO A 348 23.76 11.43 -13.09
CA PRO A 348 22.45 12.06 -13.22
C PRO A 348 21.55 11.15 -14.07
N TRP A 349 20.44 10.70 -13.49
CA TRP A 349 19.42 9.90 -14.17
C TRP A 349 18.80 10.71 -15.32
N ASN A 350 19.18 10.38 -16.56
CA ASN A 350 18.62 10.96 -17.80
C ASN A 350 17.65 10.00 -18.52
N GLY A 351 17.09 9.00 -17.81
CA GLY A 351 16.25 7.96 -18.42
C GLY A 351 14.76 8.20 -18.20
N TYR A 352 14.06 8.72 -19.22
CA TYR A 352 12.69 8.31 -19.48
C TYR A 352 12.73 6.78 -19.71
N MET A 353 12.16 6.00 -18.79
CA MET A 353 11.99 4.57 -18.99
C MET A 353 10.76 4.35 -19.88
N ASP A 354 10.98 4.25 -21.19
CA ASP A 354 10.19 3.34 -22.04
C ASP A 354 10.61 1.91 -21.70
N SER A 355 10.30 1.43 -20.48
CA SER A 355 10.57 0.04 -20.11
C SER A 355 9.53 -0.86 -20.80
N PRO A 356 9.92 -1.79 -21.68
CA PRO A 356 9.00 -2.72 -22.32
C PRO A 356 8.29 -3.65 -21.33
N VAL A 357 8.76 -3.74 -20.09
CA VAL A 357 8.18 -4.59 -19.03
C VAL A 357 6.78 -4.12 -18.61
N CYS A 358 6.44 -2.83 -18.77
CA CYS A 358 5.09 -2.35 -18.47
C CYS A 358 4.05 -2.77 -19.51
N ASN A 359 4.46 -3.18 -20.72
CA ASN A 359 3.54 -3.58 -21.79
C ASN A 359 3.27 -5.10 -21.85
N GLU A 360 4.07 -5.93 -21.18
CA GLU A 360 3.98 -7.39 -21.27
C GLU A 360 3.14 -8.04 -20.15
N VAL A 361 2.73 -7.30 -19.12
CA VAL A 361 2.00 -7.86 -17.96
C VAL A 361 0.47 -7.74 -18.09
N HIS A 362 -0.04 -7.11 -19.17
CA HIS A 362 -1.48 -6.88 -19.36
C HIS A 362 -2.07 -7.40 -20.68
N GLN A 363 -1.50 -8.47 -21.25
CA GLN A 363 -2.17 -9.27 -22.28
C GLN A 363 -2.71 -10.57 -21.74
#